data_AF-A0A9D1JTD6-F1
#
_entry.id   AF-A0A9D1JTD6-F1
#
_cell.length_a   1.000
_cell.length_b   1.000
_cell.length_c   1.000
_cell.angle_alpha   90.00
_cell.angle_beta   90.00
_cell.angle_gamma   90.00
#
_symmetry.space_group_name_H-M   'P 1'
#
loop_
_entity.id
_entity.type
_entity.pdbx_description
1 polymer ?
#
loop_
_entity_poly.entity_id
_entity_poly.type
_entity_poly.pdbx_seq_one_letter_code
_entity_poly.pdbx_strand_id
1 'polypeptide(L)'
;MDLTELDYLERAEALQGKLYGIALLTLGGEAAAIDAVDEAVYKGYRNYRKLRQPQYFETWLIRILINVCRDELRRRKRELAVETLPETAGDAYDALPLFLPDGRRP
;
A
#
# COMPACT_ATOMS: atom_id res chain seq x y z
N MET A 1 -28.68 12.63 -4.32
CA MET A 1 -28.76 11.38 -5.10
C MET A 1 -27.62 10.52 -4.60
N ASP A 2 -27.92 9.35 -4.04
CA ASP A 2 -26.89 8.47 -3.48
C ASP A 2 -26.05 7.86 -4.60
N LEU A 3 -24.75 7.70 -4.35
CA LEU A 3 -23.81 7.06 -5.29
C LEU A 3 -24.21 5.60 -5.48
N THR A 4 -24.59 5.23 -6.71
CA THR A 4 -24.96 3.85 -7.07
C THR A 4 -23.72 3.06 -7.51
N GLU A 5 -23.88 1.74 -7.69
CA GLU A 5 -22.82 0.91 -8.25
C GLU A 5 -22.45 1.32 -9.68
N LEU A 6 -23.43 1.62 -10.53
CA LEU A 6 -23.16 2.04 -11.90
C LEU A 6 -22.45 3.40 -11.94
N ASP A 7 -22.91 4.36 -11.12
CA ASP A 7 -22.27 5.68 -10.99
C ASP A 7 -20.84 5.57 -10.43
N TYR A 8 -20.57 4.58 -9.57
CA TYR A 8 -19.21 4.27 -9.12
C TYR A 8 -18.33 3.80 -10.29
N LEU A 9 -18.79 2.81 -11.04
CA LEU A 9 -18.01 2.19 -12.12
C LEU A 9 -17.68 3.21 -13.20
N GLU A 10 -18.67 3.98 -13.65
CA GLU A 10 -18.50 5.01 -14.67
C GLU A 10 -17.47 6.07 -14.25
N ARG A 11 -17.56 6.57 -13.01
CA ARG A 11 -16.60 7.56 -12.49
C ARG A 11 -15.22 6.99 -12.28
N ALA A 12 -15.11 5.73 -11.82
CA ALA A 12 -13.82 5.08 -11.61
C ALA A 12 -13.10 4.85 -12.94
N GLU A 13 -13.82 4.39 -13.97
CA GLU A 13 -13.30 4.22 -15.33
C GLU A 13 -12.82 5.55 -15.92
N ALA A 14 -13.62 6.62 -15.80
CA ALA A 14 -13.23 7.96 -16.23
C ALA A 14 -11.95 8.49 -15.54
N LEU A 15 -11.64 8.00 -14.34
CA LEU A 15 -10.45 8.40 -13.58
C LEU A 15 -9.24 7.47 -13.80
N GLN A 16 -9.40 6.32 -14.45
CA GLN A 16 -8.37 5.28 -14.53
C GLN A 16 -7.03 5.81 -15.05
N GLY A 17 -7.04 6.58 -16.14
CA GLY A 17 -5.82 7.17 -16.70
C GLY A 17 -5.13 8.17 -15.75
N LYS A 18 -5.91 8.96 -15.01
CA LYS A 18 -5.39 9.91 -14.01
C LYS A 18 -4.77 9.16 -12.82
N LEU A 19 -5.46 8.13 -12.32
CA LEU A 19 -4.96 7.30 -11.23
C LEU A 19 -3.68 6.58 -11.64
N TYR A 20 -3.62 6.03 -12.86
CA TYR A 20 -2.41 5.41 -13.40
C TYR A 20 -1.25 6.40 -13.47
N GLY A 21 -1.46 7.60 -14.00
CA GLY A 21 -0.41 8.63 -14.05
C GLY A 21 0.14 9.00 -12.67
N ILE A 22 -0.74 9.16 -11.68
CA ILE A 22 -0.33 9.42 -10.28
C ILE A 22 0.47 8.24 -9.72
N ALA A 23 -0.02 7.01 -9.90
CA ALA A 23 0.61 5.81 -9.40
C ALA A 23 1.99 5.57 -10.03
N LEU A 24 2.11 5.78 -11.36
CA LEU A 24 3.35 5.64 -12.09
C LEU A 24 4.41 6.64 -11.61
N LEU A 25 4.03 7.91 -11.43
CA LEU A 25 4.92 8.94 -10.87
C LEU A 25 5.32 8.64 -9.41
N THR A 26 4.44 7.97 -8.65
CA THR A 26 4.68 7.66 -7.23
C THR A 26 5.53 6.41 -7.03
N LEU A 27 5.32 5.37 -7.84
CA LEU A 27 5.91 4.03 -7.67
C LEU A 27 7.04 3.72 -8.66
N GLY A 28 7.15 4.49 -9.75
CA GLY A 28 8.23 4.40 -10.74
C GLY A 28 8.22 3.16 -11.65
N GLY A 29 7.21 2.30 -11.56
CA GLY A 29 7.11 1.08 -12.37
C GLY A 29 5.68 0.76 -12.81
N GLU A 30 5.53 0.32 -14.05
CA GLU A 30 4.23 0.10 -14.69
C GLU A 30 3.40 -0.97 -13.98
N ALA A 31 3.98 -2.15 -13.72
CA ALA A 31 3.29 -3.25 -13.05
C ALA A 31 2.74 -2.82 -11.68
N ALA A 32 3.58 -2.18 -10.86
CA ALA A 32 3.15 -1.70 -9.56
C ALA A 32 2.12 -0.56 -9.63
N ALA A 33 2.17 0.27 -10.68
CA ALA A 33 1.18 1.31 -10.90
C ALA A 33 -0.18 0.70 -11.24
N ILE A 34 -0.22 -0.31 -12.12
CA ILE A 34 -1.45 -1.05 -12.46
C ILE A 34 -2.03 -1.70 -11.20
N ASP A 35 -1.21 -2.45 -10.45
CA ASP A 35 -1.64 -3.11 -9.21
C ASP A 35 -2.21 -2.09 -8.20
N ALA A 36 -1.56 -0.93 -8.07
CA ALA A 36 -2.01 0.11 -7.16
C ALA A 36 -3.35 0.73 -7.58
N VAL A 37 -3.57 0.93 -8.88
CA VAL A 37 -4.84 1.43 -9.43
C VAL A 37 -5.95 0.43 -9.18
N ASP A 38 -5.73 -0.85 -9.49
CA ASP A 38 -6.73 -1.91 -9.32
C ASP A 38 -7.11 -2.07 -7.84
N GLU A 39 -6.13 -2.09 -6.95
CA GLU A 39 -6.36 -2.15 -5.50
C GLU A 39 -7.11 -0.91 -4.99
N ALA A 40 -6.81 0.28 -5.51
CA ALA A 40 -7.51 1.51 -5.14
C ALA A 40 -8.97 1.50 -5.59
N VAL A 41 -9.24 1.08 -6.83
CA VAL A 41 -10.59 0.92 -7.38
C VAL A 41 -11.34 -0.17 -6.61
N TYR A 42 -10.70 -1.28 -6.24
CA TYR A 42 -11.32 -2.32 -5.43
C TYR A 42 -11.68 -1.82 -4.02
N LYS A 43 -10.74 -1.16 -3.32
CA LYS A 43 -10.99 -0.57 -2.00
C LYS A 43 -12.07 0.51 -2.04
N GLY A 44 -12.09 1.32 -3.09
CA GLY A 44 -13.13 2.29 -3.36
C GLY A 44 -14.49 1.61 -3.49
N TYR A 45 -14.60 0.59 -4.34
CA TYR A 45 -15.85 -0.14 -4.57
C TYR A 45 -16.39 -0.77 -3.26
N ARG A 46 -15.50 -1.30 -2.41
CA ARG A 46 -15.91 -1.86 -1.11
C ARG A 46 -16.46 -0.80 -0.13
N ASN A 47 -16.19 0.48 -0.34
CA ASN A 47 -16.49 1.55 0.62
C ASN A 47 -17.28 2.74 0.05
N TYR A 48 -17.66 2.75 -1.23
CA TYR A 48 -18.27 3.93 -1.88
C TYR A 48 -19.55 4.41 -1.18
N ARG A 49 -20.32 3.48 -0.59
CA ARG A 49 -21.54 3.82 0.18
C ARG A 49 -21.27 4.65 1.43
N LYS A 50 -20.03 4.73 1.90
CA LYS A 50 -19.63 5.57 3.05
C LYS A 50 -19.32 7.01 2.62
N LEU A 51 -19.20 7.30 1.32
CA LEU A 51 -18.96 8.64 0.81
C LEU A 51 -20.25 9.47 0.91
N ARG A 52 -20.30 10.36 1.91
CA ARG A 52 -21.48 11.21 2.16
C ARG A 52 -21.71 12.29 1.11
N GLN A 53 -20.65 12.69 0.41
CA GLN A 53 -20.65 13.81 -0.53
C GLN A 53 -20.10 13.33 -1.89
N PRO A 54 -20.96 12.79 -2.77
CA PRO A 54 -20.56 12.20 -4.06
C PRO A 54 -19.80 13.16 -4.97
N GLN A 55 -19.96 14.47 -4.81
CA GLN A 55 -19.20 15.48 -5.56
C GLN A 55 -17.68 15.42 -5.30
N TYR A 56 -17.25 14.83 -4.18
CA TYR A 56 -15.83 14.65 -3.85
C TYR A 56 -15.28 13.27 -4.22
N PHE A 57 -15.99 12.52 -5.08
CA PHE A 57 -15.60 11.18 -5.50
C PHE A 57 -14.16 11.10 -5.98
N GLU A 58 -13.76 12.01 -6.89
CA GLU A 58 -12.39 12.04 -7.42
C GLU A 58 -11.35 12.21 -6.31
N THR A 59 -11.49 13.25 -5.48
CA THR A 59 -10.56 13.51 -4.38
C THR A 59 -10.49 12.35 -3.40
N TRP A 60 -11.64 11.72 -3.12
CA TRP A 60 -11.72 10.57 -2.25
C TRP A 60 -11.01 9.35 -2.84
N LEU A 61 -11.22 9.03 -4.12
CA LEU A 61 -10.58 7.89 -4.78
C LEU A 61 -9.07 8.10 -4.95
N ILE A 62 -8.64 9.31 -5.32
CA ILE A 62 -7.20 9.68 -5.35
C ILE A 62 -6.56 9.50 -3.97
N ARG A 63 -7.27 9.82 -2.88
CA ARG A 63 -6.74 9.60 -1.53
C ARG A 63 -6.61 8.11 -1.19
N ILE A 64 -7.52 7.26 -1.64
CA ILE A 64 -7.38 5.81 -1.52
C ILE A 64 -6.13 5.34 -2.26
N LEU A 65 -5.94 5.79 -3.52
CA LEU A 65 -4.75 5.47 -4.31
C LEU A 65 -3.45 5.88 -3.60
N ILE A 66 -3.37 7.12 -3.11
CA ILE A 66 -2.18 7.61 -2.40
C ILE A 66 -1.85 6.71 -1.19
N ASN A 67 -2.86 6.24 -0.46
CA ASN A 67 -2.64 5.32 0.65
C ASN A 67 -2.13 3.96 0.17
N VAL A 68 -2.67 3.41 -0.92
CA VAL A 68 -2.17 2.17 -1.54
C VAL A 68 -0.71 2.33 -1.97
N CYS A 69 -0.34 3.42 -2.66
CA CYS A 69 1.04 3.67 -3.04
C CYS A 69 1.97 3.80 -1.83
N ARG A 70 1.51 4.45 -0.75
CA ARG A 70 2.27 4.55 0.51
C ARG A 70 2.46 3.18 1.17
N ASP A 71 1.46 2.32 1.13
CA ASP A 71 1.55 0.94 1.66
C ASP A 71 2.61 0.14 0.89
N GLU A 72 2.60 0.25 -0.43
CA GLU A 72 3.55 -0.40 -1.33
C GLU A 72 4.98 0.12 -1.11
N LEU A 73 5.19 1.43 -1.03
CA LEU A 73 6.52 1.99 -0.71
C LEU A 73 7.02 1.53 0.67
N ARG A 74 6.12 1.45 1.66
CA ARG A 74 6.47 0.91 2.99
C ARG A 74 6.83 -0.57 2.92
N ARG A 75 6.15 -1.35 2.06
CA ARG A 75 6.45 -2.77 1.84
C ARG A 75 7.84 -2.94 1.21
N ARG A 76 8.13 -2.24 0.11
CA ARG A 76 9.46 -2.27 -0.54
C ARG A 76 10.59 -1.90 0.41
N LYS A 77 10.37 -0.87 1.25
CA LYS A 77 11.36 -0.50 2.26
C LYS A 77 11.63 -1.62 3.26
N ARG A 78 10.61 -2.38 3.67
CA ARG A 78 10.79 -3.53 4.57
C ARG A 78 11.51 -4.69 3.87
N GLU A 79 11.18 -4.96 2.61
CA GLU A 79 11.84 -6.00 1.81
C GLU A 79 13.33 -5.70 1.64
N LEU A 80 13.69 -4.47 1.30
CA LEU A 80 15.10 -4.03 1.22
C LEU A 80 15.81 -4.10 2.58
N ALA A 81 15.11 -3.77 3.68
CA ALA A 81 15.69 -3.85 5.02
C ALA A 81 16.00 -5.30 5.45
N VAL A 82 15.22 -6.28 4.96
CA VAL A 82 15.49 -7.71 5.20
C VAL A 82 16.66 -8.19 4.37
N GLU A 83 16.75 -7.75 3.11
CA GLU A 83 17.86 -8.09 2.20
C GLU A 83 19.21 -7.56 2.70
N THR A 84 19.21 -6.43 3.41
CA THR A 84 20.42 -5.78 3.94
C THR A 84 20.85 -6.27 5.32
N LEU A 85 20.17 -7.26 5.90
CA LEU A 85 20.63 -7.88 7.14
C LEU A 85 21.97 -8.61 6.89
N PRO A 86 23.03 -8.37 7.71
CA PRO A 86 24.27 -9.11 7.58
C PRO A 86 24.00 -10.61 7.71
N GLU A 87 24.54 -11.44 6.80
CA GLU A 87 24.46 -12.91 6.93
C GLU A 87 25.06 -13.40 8.26
N THR A 88 25.96 -12.62 8.85
CA THR A 88 26.58 -12.85 10.17
C THR A 88 25.67 -12.57 11.36
N ALA A 89 24.43 -12.12 11.15
CA ALA A 89 23.47 -11.96 12.25
C ALA A 89 23.17 -13.32 12.91
N GLY A 90 23.19 -14.43 12.16
CA GLY A 90 23.07 -15.79 12.71
C GLY A 90 24.22 -16.15 13.64
N ASP A 91 25.46 -15.88 13.21
CA ASP A 91 26.68 -16.18 13.98
C ASP A 91 26.75 -15.39 15.30
N ALA A 92 26.18 -14.18 15.33
CA ALA A 92 26.10 -13.36 16.53
C ALA A 92 25.14 -13.94 17.58
N TYR A 93 24.07 -14.63 17.17
CA TYR A 93 23.17 -15.34 18.11
C TYR A 93 23.82 -16.62 18.65
N ASP A 94 24.58 -17.35 17.82
CA ASP A 94 25.30 -18.56 18.24
C ASP A 94 26.45 -18.27 19.22
N ALA A 95 27.03 -17.07 19.13
CA ALA A 95 28.04 -16.58 20.07
C ALA A 95 27.45 -16.04 21.39
N LEU A 96 26.13 -15.89 21.50
CA LEU A 96 25.51 -15.47 22.76
C LEU A 96 25.59 -16.62 23.77
N PRO A 97 26.06 -16.37 25.00
CA PRO A 97 26.00 -17.37 26.04
C PRO A 97 24.53 -17.73 26.32
N LEU A 98 24.21 -19.02 26.27
CA LEU A 98 22.87 -19.57 26.58
C LEU A 98 22.32 -19.14 27.96
N PHE A 99 23.22 -18.67 28.84
CA PHE A 99 22.93 -18.11 30.14
C PHE A 99 23.74 -16.84 30.36
N LEU A 100 23.06 -15.72 30.63
CA LEU A 100 23.70 -14.53 31.17
C LEU A 100 24.07 -14.76 32.64
N PRO A 101 25.12 -14.09 33.17
CA PRO A 101 25.60 -14.29 34.55
C PRO A 101 24.54 -14.06 35.64
N ASP A 102 23.46 -13.35 35.31
CA ASP A 102 22.33 -13.04 36.19
C ASP A 102 21.14 -14.01 36.05
N GLY A 103 21.31 -15.10 35.30
CA GLY A 103 20.31 -16.17 35.14
C GLY A 103 19.17 -15.85 34.17
N ARG A 104 19.25 -14.74 33.44
CA ARG A 104 18.26 -14.40 32.40
C ARG A 104 18.60 -15.14 31.12
N ARG A 105 17.57 -15.63 30.43
CA ARG A 105 17.72 -16.05 29.03
C ARG A 105 17.84 -14.79 28.16
N PRO A 106 18.65 -14.82 27.08
CA PRO A 106 18.82 -13.69 26.18
C PRO A 106 17.51 -13.21 25.57
#